data_AF-A0A8T3C6S8-F1
#
_entry.id   AF-A0A8T3C6S8-F1
#
_cell.length_a   1.000
_cell.length_b   1.000
_cell.length_c   1.000
_cell.angle_alpha   90.00
_cell.angle_beta   90.00
_cell.angle_gamma   90.00
#
_symmetry.space_group_name_H-M   'P 1'
#
loop_
_entity.id
_entity.type
_entity.pdbx_description
1 polymer ?
#
loop_
_entity_poly.entity_id
_entity_poly.type
_entity_poly.pdbx_seq_one_letter_code
_entity_poly.pdbx_strand_id
1 'polypeptide(L)'
;MSYLGLVKLLVCGGKQHISWQYSPCLFFPSRKSAKFFWRQGRYLGIRHSCCQKVVSYSKQDIPILEARSIEEIYDDLVERVLSITTTANHFNKKYIIGLAGPPGAGKSTLAAEVVQRLNIISCNKDAVADFAVRNDSIAAVLPMDGFHLYRSQLNAMEDPEEAHARRGAPWTFNPDLLLKCLYSLRSKGSVNAPSFDHGVGDPVENDIFIGPLHKIVIVEGNYLFLEEGVWKDICSIFDEKWFIDIDLDSSMERVLKRHIATGKEPGVAKWRV
;
A
#
# COMPACT_ATOMS: atom_id res chain seq x y z
N MET A 1 -24.57 -5.52 6.85
CA MET A 1 -24.38 -6.98 6.97
C MET A 1 -23.03 -7.34 6.38
N SER A 2 -22.10 -7.67 7.25
CA SER A 2 -20.67 -7.83 7.03
C SER A 2 -20.33 -9.19 6.41
N TYR A 3 -20.16 -9.23 5.09
CA TYR A 3 -19.41 -10.30 4.43
C TYR A 3 -17.91 -9.98 4.56
N LEU A 4 -17.34 -10.33 5.70
CA LEU A 4 -15.89 -10.36 5.90
C LEU A 4 -15.44 -11.78 5.56
N GLY A 5 -15.01 -12.00 4.32
CA GLY A 5 -14.10 -13.11 4.03
C GLY A 5 -12.86 -12.97 4.90
N LEU A 6 -12.23 -14.08 5.28
CA LEU A 6 -10.99 -14.10 6.06
C LEU A 6 -10.01 -13.05 5.50
N VAL A 7 -9.72 -12.01 6.26
CA VAL A 7 -8.62 -11.09 5.95
C VAL A 7 -7.39 -11.68 6.58
N LYS A 8 -6.39 -12.04 5.77
CA LYS A 8 -5.11 -12.54 6.27
C LYS A 8 -4.13 -11.39 6.31
N LEU A 9 -3.53 -11.17 7.46
CA LEU A 9 -2.48 -10.16 7.60
C LEU A 9 -1.14 -10.86 7.80
N LEU A 10 -0.25 -10.67 6.83
CA LEU A 10 1.13 -11.16 6.91
C LEU A 10 1.98 -10.08 7.57
N VAL A 11 2.71 -10.45 8.61
CA VAL A 11 3.54 -9.51 9.38
C VAL A 11 4.96 -10.03 9.43
N CYS A 12 5.94 -9.25 8.97
CA CYS A 12 7.34 -9.65 9.02
C CYS A 12 8.27 -8.53 9.52
N GLY A 13 9.34 -8.92 10.23
CA GLY A 13 10.36 -7.99 10.73
C GLY A 13 11.38 -7.61 9.65
N GLY A 14 12.08 -6.48 9.82
CA GLY A 14 12.85 -5.76 8.78
C GLY A 14 13.87 -6.49 7.90
N LYS A 15 14.20 -7.78 8.11
CA LYS A 15 15.02 -8.60 7.18
C LYS A 15 14.27 -9.76 6.52
N GLN A 16 13.02 -10.02 6.90
CA GLN A 16 12.19 -11.04 6.29
C GLN A 16 11.58 -10.50 4.97
N HIS A 17 11.34 -11.41 4.02
CA HIS A 17 10.95 -11.07 2.65
C HIS A 17 9.46 -11.32 2.42
N ILE A 18 8.77 -10.32 1.86
CA ILE A 18 7.45 -10.46 1.25
C ILE A 18 7.63 -10.13 -0.24
N SER A 19 7.74 -11.15 -1.09
CA SER A 19 7.89 -10.94 -2.53
C SER A 19 6.51 -10.79 -3.18
N TRP A 20 6.23 -9.63 -3.77
CA TRP A 20 5.02 -9.39 -4.55
C TRP A 20 5.39 -9.13 -6.02
N GLN A 21 4.91 -9.99 -6.93
CA GLN A 21 5.08 -9.78 -8.37
C GLN A 21 3.82 -9.15 -8.96
N TYR A 22 3.96 -7.95 -9.48
CA TYR A 22 2.96 -7.30 -10.30
C TYR A 22 2.89 -8.01 -11.66
N SER A 23 1.70 -8.50 -12.07
CA SER A 23 1.47 -8.98 -13.43
C SER A 23 0.88 -7.84 -14.28
N PRO A 24 1.62 -7.26 -15.24
CA PRO A 24 1.11 -6.17 -16.08
C PRO A 24 0.12 -6.63 -17.16
N CYS A 25 -0.08 -7.95 -17.31
CA CYS A 25 -0.67 -8.58 -18.48
C CYS A 25 -1.86 -9.47 -18.11
N LEU A 26 -2.95 -8.87 -17.64
CA LEU A 26 -4.27 -9.42 -17.87
C LEU A 26 -5.04 -8.29 -18.56
N PHE A 27 -5.75 -8.62 -19.65
CA PHE A 27 -6.57 -7.72 -20.49
C PHE A 27 -5.91 -7.12 -21.74
N PHE A 28 -5.94 -7.90 -22.82
CA PHE A 28 -6.28 -7.41 -24.15
C PHE A 28 -7.31 -8.36 -24.77
N PRO A 29 -8.50 -7.91 -25.22
CA PRO A 29 -9.16 -8.54 -26.35
C PRO A 29 -8.57 -7.91 -27.61
N SER A 30 -7.54 -8.52 -28.20
CA SER A 30 -7.08 -8.07 -29.52
C SER A 30 -8.20 -8.32 -30.52
N ARG A 31 -8.82 -7.24 -31.01
CA ARG A 31 -9.57 -7.27 -32.27
C ARG A 31 -8.62 -7.72 -33.37
N LYS A 32 -8.71 -8.99 -33.76
CA LYS A 32 -8.43 -9.49 -35.12
C LYS A 32 -8.94 -10.92 -35.22
N SER A 33 -9.94 -11.08 -36.06
CA SER A 33 -10.58 -12.33 -36.44
C SER A 33 -9.57 -13.37 -36.93
N ALA A 34 -9.59 -14.57 -36.35
CA ALA A 34 -9.05 -15.77 -36.97
C ALA A 34 -9.88 -16.99 -36.53
N LYS A 35 -10.83 -17.39 -37.39
CA LYS A 35 -11.46 -18.71 -37.33
C LYS A 35 -10.37 -19.73 -37.63
N PHE A 36 -10.10 -20.72 -36.77
CA PHE A 36 -9.46 -21.96 -37.25
C PHE A 36 -9.89 -23.22 -36.49
N PHE A 37 -10.18 -24.21 -37.33
CA PHE A 37 -10.64 -25.57 -37.08
C PHE A 37 -9.52 -26.46 -36.51
N TRP A 38 -9.89 -27.40 -35.65
CA TRP A 38 -9.01 -28.48 -35.19
C TRP A 38 -8.80 -29.54 -36.27
N ARG A 39 -7.55 -29.75 -36.71
CA ARG A 39 -7.08 -31.06 -37.18
C ARG A 39 -5.54 -31.18 -37.14
N GLN A 40 -5.11 -32.42 -36.96
CA GLN A 40 -3.79 -32.90 -36.54
C GLN A 40 -2.57 -32.44 -37.36
N GLY A 41 -1.42 -32.30 -36.69
CA GLY A 41 -0.10 -32.59 -37.27
C GLY A 41 0.82 -31.39 -37.55
N ARG A 42 1.82 -31.22 -36.66
CA ARG A 42 3.13 -30.53 -36.77
C ARG A 42 3.32 -29.39 -37.80
N TYR A 43 3.73 -28.23 -37.30
CA TYR A 43 4.63 -27.29 -37.99
C TYR A 43 5.71 -26.73 -37.05
N LEU A 44 6.93 -26.56 -37.59
CA LEU A 44 8.11 -25.93 -37.00
C LEU A 44 8.02 -24.38 -37.02
N GLY A 45 8.67 -23.72 -36.03
CA GLY A 45 8.96 -22.27 -35.97
C GLY A 45 7.92 -21.48 -35.16
N ILE A 46 8.21 -20.55 -34.23
CA ILE A 46 9.36 -19.67 -33.95
C ILE A 46 9.53 -19.63 -32.42
N ARG A 47 10.77 -19.67 -31.90
CA ARG A 47 11.04 -19.53 -30.47
C ARG A 47 10.80 -18.09 -30.01
N HIS A 48 9.60 -17.80 -29.49
CA HIS A 48 9.46 -16.86 -28.39
C HIS A 48 9.60 -17.66 -27.10
N SER A 49 10.79 -17.67 -26.50
CA SER A 49 10.98 -18.16 -25.14
C SER A 49 10.36 -17.15 -24.16
N CYS A 50 9.04 -17.09 -24.11
CA CYS A 50 8.34 -16.64 -22.91
C CYS A 50 8.43 -17.82 -21.93
N CYS A 51 9.59 -17.96 -21.28
CA CYS A 51 9.71 -18.85 -20.14
C CYS A 51 8.78 -18.33 -19.06
N GLN A 52 7.58 -18.89 -18.98
CA GLN A 52 6.72 -18.81 -17.81
C GLN A 52 7.53 -19.36 -16.63
N LYS A 53 7.98 -18.46 -15.74
CA LYS A 53 8.49 -18.83 -14.44
C LYS A 53 7.33 -18.75 -13.47
N VAL A 54 6.79 -19.91 -13.10
CA VAL A 54 5.97 -20.07 -11.90
C VAL A 54 6.92 -19.93 -10.72
N VAL A 55 6.77 -18.88 -9.91
CA VAL A 55 7.56 -18.72 -8.69
C VAL A 55 6.71 -19.20 -7.52
N SER A 56 7.20 -20.27 -6.89
CA SER A 56 6.67 -20.87 -5.68
C SER A 56 6.90 -19.94 -4.47
N TYR A 57 5.84 -19.70 -3.70
CA TYR A 57 5.92 -19.12 -2.36
C TYR A 57 6.75 -20.04 -1.45
N SER A 58 7.80 -19.51 -0.80
CA SER A 58 8.39 -20.18 0.37
C SER A 58 7.73 -19.61 1.62
N LYS A 59 6.74 -20.36 2.12
CA LYS A 59 5.95 -20.08 3.32
C LYS A 59 6.74 -20.36 4.61
N GLN A 60 7.98 -19.90 4.70
CA GLN A 60 8.84 -20.18 5.85
C GLN A 60 8.89 -18.93 6.76
N ASP A 61 8.22 -19.06 7.90
CA ASP A 61 8.27 -18.22 9.11
C ASP A 61 7.79 -16.76 9.03
N ILE A 62 6.76 -16.47 8.23
CA ILE A 62 6.02 -15.19 8.34
C ILE A 62 4.81 -15.38 9.27
N PRO A 63 4.75 -14.70 10.43
CA PRO A 63 3.55 -14.66 11.26
C PRO A 63 2.32 -14.24 10.45
N ILE A 64 1.29 -15.09 10.48
CA ILE A 64 -0.02 -14.77 9.92
C ILE A 64 -0.94 -14.45 11.10
N LEU A 65 -1.49 -13.24 11.12
CA LEU A 65 -2.57 -12.91 12.04
C LEU A 65 -3.89 -13.35 11.38
N GLU A 66 -4.42 -14.48 11.85
CA GLU A 66 -5.78 -14.93 11.52
C GLU A 66 -6.64 -14.71 12.77
N ALA A 67 -7.63 -13.82 12.66
CA ALA A 67 -8.51 -13.46 13.77
C ALA A 67 -9.98 -13.71 13.43
N ARG A 68 -10.82 -13.80 14.46
CA ARG A 68 -12.26 -14.05 14.32
C ARG A 68 -13.03 -12.79 13.92
N SER A 69 -12.43 -11.63 14.17
CA SER A 69 -12.97 -10.31 13.80
C SER A 69 -11.85 -9.35 13.42
N ILE A 70 -12.22 -8.28 12.71
CA ILE A 70 -11.29 -7.20 12.37
C ILE A 70 -10.83 -6.43 13.62
N GLU A 71 -11.66 -6.39 14.66
CA GLU A 71 -11.35 -5.75 15.95
C GLU A 71 -10.18 -6.41 16.64
N GLU A 72 -10.16 -7.76 16.66
CA GLU A 72 -9.03 -8.54 17.19
C GLU A 72 -7.74 -8.24 16.40
N ILE A 73 -7.82 -8.08 15.07
CA ILE A 73 -6.64 -7.69 14.25
C ILE A 73 -6.12 -6.31 14.67
N TYR A 74 -7.02 -5.34 14.89
CA TYR A 74 -6.62 -4.02 15.35
C TYR A 74 -5.92 -4.07 16.70
N ASP A 75 -6.48 -4.81 17.66
CA ASP A 75 -5.91 -4.94 19.00
C ASP A 75 -4.56 -5.66 18.98
N ASP A 76 -4.43 -6.75 18.23
CA ASP A 76 -3.16 -7.50 18.07
C ASP A 76 -2.05 -6.62 17.50
N LEU A 77 -2.35 -5.81 16.48
CA LEU A 77 -1.38 -4.90 15.88
C LEU A 77 -0.98 -3.78 16.83
N VAL A 78 -1.94 -3.22 17.57
CA VAL A 78 -1.68 -2.18 18.56
C VAL A 78 -0.79 -2.71 19.67
N GLU A 79 -1.13 -3.87 20.24
CA GLU A 79 -0.33 -4.52 21.28
C GLU A 79 1.08 -4.82 20.79
N ARG A 80 1.19 -5.37 19.57
CA ARG A 80 2.47 -5.64 18.94
C ARG A 80 3.34 -4.38 18.80
N VAL A 81 2.79 -3.30 18.24
CA VAL A 81 3.53 -2.05 18.07
C VAL A 81 3.94 -1.45 19.43
N LEU A 82 3.06 -1.50 20.43
CA LEU A 82 3.36 -1.01 21.78
C LEU A 82 4.47 -1.85 22.45
N SER A 83 4.43 -3.18 22.31
CA SER A 83 5.44 -4.07 22.90
C SER A 83 6.83 -3.78 22.34
N ILE A 84 6.93 -3.54 21.03
CA ILE A 84 8.20 -3.26 20.34
C ILE A 84 8.72 -1.88 20.74
N THR A 85 7.85 -0.86 20.74
CA THR A 85 8.25 0.52 21.03
C THR A 85 8.60 0.77 22.50
N THR A 86 8.10 -0.05 23.43
CA THR A 86 8.43 0.01 24.86
C THR A 86 9.68 -0.80 25.23
N THR A 87 9.87 -1.97 24.64
CA THR A 87 10.99 -2.88 24.96
C THR A 87 12.30 -2.42 24.31
N ALA A 88 12.21 -1.88 23.11
CA ALA A 88 13.35 -1.35 22.41
C ALA A 88 13.65 0.03 22.99
N ASN A 89 14.87 0.29 23.49
CA ASN A 89 15.38 1.61 23.91
C ASN A 89 15.46 2.63 22.73
N HIS A 90 14.51 2.57 21.80
CA HIS A 90 14.41 3.30 20.54
C HIS A 90 13.73 4.67 20.69
N PHE A 91 13.70 5.26 21.88
CA PHE A 91 13.02 6.54 22.15
C PHE A 91 13.47 7.69 21.21
N ASN A 92 14.64 7.56 20.56
CA ASN A 92 15.17 8.54 19.61
C ASN A 92 15.02 8.20 18.12
N LYS A 93 14.49 7.03 17.74
CA LYS A 93 14.31 6.68 16.31
C LYS A 93 12.84 6.43 16.00
N LYS A 94 12.38 6.94 14.85
CA LYS A 94 11.06 6.62 14.30
C LYS A 94 10.96 5.12 14.05
N TYR A 95 9.81 4.53 14.34
CA TYR A 95 9.43 3.18 13.93
C TYR A 95 8.50 3.29 12.72
N ILE A 96 8.98 2.88 11.56
CA ILE A 96 8.28 3.05 10.28
C ILE A 96 7.79 1.69 9.80
N ILE A 97 6.47 1.54 9.74
CA ILE A 97 5.77 0.33 9.32
C ILE A 97 5.29 0.54 7.88
N GLY A 98 5.63 -0.38 6.99
CA GLY A 98 5.02 -0.43 5.66
C GLY A 98 3.74 -1.28 5.70
N LEU A 99 2.65 -0.79 5.11
CA LEU A 99 1.39 -1.51 4.96
C LEU A 99 0.99 -1.59 3.48
N ALA A 100 1.09 -2.79 2.90
CA ALA A 100 0.73 -3.03 1.51
C ALA A 100 -0.42 -4.03 1.35
N GLY A 101 -0.89 -4.19 0.11
CA GLY A 101 -2.05 -4.99 -0.22
C GLY A 101 -2.77 -4.43 -1.44
N PRO A 102 -3.64 -5.22 -2.11
CA PRO A 102 -4.28 -4.80 -3.34
C PRO A 102 -5.22 -3.59 -3.15
N PRO A 103 -5.55 -2.86 -4.23
CA PRO A 103 -6.57 -1.81 -4.19
C PRO A 103 -7.90 -2.38 -3.69
N GLY A 104 -8.54 -1.71 -2.71
CA GLY A 104 -9.80 -2.21 -2.11
C GLY A 104 -9.62 -3.16 -0.92
N ALA A 105 -8.38 -3.46 -0.52
CA ALA A 105 -8.09 -4.34 0.62
C ALA A 105 -8.43 -3.75 2.01
N GLY A 106 -8.57 -2.43 2.12
CA GLY A 106 -8.85 -1.76 3.41
C GLY A 106 -7.60 -1.24 4.13
N LYS A 107 -6.48 -1.07 3.43
CA LYS A 107 -5.21 -0.53 3.99
C LYS A 107 -5.39 0.77 4.76
N SER A 108 -5.99 1.79 4.13
CA SER A 108 -6.18 3.09 4.77
C SER A 108 -7.09 3.00 6.01
N THR A 109 -8.08 2.10 6.00
CA THR A 109 -8.93 1.83 7.17
C THR A 109 -8.14 1.17 8.31
N LEU A 110 -7.36 0.14 8.01
CA LEU A 110 -6.51 -0.55 8.98
C LEU A 110 -5.48 0.41 9.59
N ALA A 111 -4.80 1.21 8.75
CA ALA A 111 -3.80 2.17 9.19
C ALA A 111 -4.41 3.25 10.10
N ALA A 112 -5.55 3.83 9.70
CA ALA A 112 -6.23 4.87 10.46
C ALA A 112 -6.69 4.38 11.84
N GLU A 113 -7.31 3.20 11.89
CA GLU A 113 -7.82 2.63 13.14
C GLU A 113 -6.69 2.27 14.11
N VAL A 114 -5.61 1.64 13.64
CA VAL A 114 -4.45 1.31 14.48
C VAL A 114 -3.77 2.58 15.01
N VAL A 115 -3.57 3.60 14.16
CA VAL A 115 -3.02 4.90 14.59
C VAL A 115 -3.92 5.58 15.63
N GLN A 116 -5.24 5.57 15.42
CA GLN A 116 -6.19 6.12 16.37
C GLN A 116 -6.10 5.44 17.74
N ARG A 117 -6.07 4.11 17.79
CA ARG A 117 -5.94 3.35 19.04
C ARG A 117 -4.62 3.63 19.76
N LEU A 118 -3.51 3.65 19.01
CA LEU A 118 -2.19 3.99 19.56
C LEU A 118 -2.18 5.38 20.22
N ASN A 119 -2.78 6.37 19.56
CA ASN A 119 -2.87 7.74 20.08
C ASN A 119 -3.81 7.86 21.29
N ILE A 120 -4.91 7.11 21.33
CA ILE A 120 -5.79 7.06 22.52
C ILE A 120 -5.04 6.47 23.72
N ILE A 121 -4.31 5.37 23.51
CA ILE A 121 -3.56 4.69 24.58
C ILE A 121 -2.43 5.58 25.12
N SER A 122 -1.75 6.36 24.27
CA SER A 122 -0.69 7.27 24.73
C SER A 122 -1.24 8.42 25.58
N CYS A 123 -2.36 9.03 25.16
CA CYS A 123 -2.99 10.11 25.93
C CYS A 123 -3.38 9.68 27.35
N ASN A 124 -3.81 8.43 27.53
CA ASN A 124 -4.19 7.90 28.85
C ASN A 124 -2.99 7.65 29.78
N LYS A 125 -1.78 7.48 29.26
CA LYS A 125 -0.55 7.30 30.08
C LYS A 125 0.01 8.63 30.59
N ASP A 126 -0.17 9.70 29.83
CA ASP A 126 0.35 11.04 30.15
C ASP A 126 -0.61 11.89 31.01
N ALA A 127 -1.82 11.39 31.32
CA ALA A 127 -2.83 12.08 32.14
C ALA A 127 -2.41 12.37 33.61
N VAL A 128 -1.19 12.00 34.01
CA VAL A 128 -0.59 12.35 35.32
C VAL A 128 0.34 13.59 35.20
N ALA A 129 0.62 14.09 33.99
CA ALA A 129 1.51 15.23 33.76
C ALA A 129 0.78 16.43 33.13
N ASP A 130 0.35 17.35 34.00
CA ASP A 130 -0.03 18.75 33.78
C ASP A 130 -1.03 19.14 32.67
N PHE A 131 -1.93 20.02 33.09
CA PHE A 131 -3.09 20.59 32.39
C PHE A 131 -2.71 21.56 31.25
N ALA A 132 -1.81 21.16 30.36
CA ALA A 132 -1.56 21.83 29.10
C ALA A 132 -2.01 20.89 27.97
N VAL A 133 -2.88 21.38 27.10
CA VAL A 133 -3.40 20.70 25.91
C VAL A 133 -2.24 20.21 25.03
N ARG A 134 -1.72 19.01 25.32
CA ARG A 134 -0.76 18.32 24.46
C ARG A 134 -1.57 17.38 23.57
N ASN A 135 -1.88 17.88 22.38
CA ASN A 135 -2.42 17.06 21.29
C ASN A 135 -1.28 16.25 20.63
N ASP A 136 -0.43 15.64 21.44
CA ASP A 136 0.83 15.03 21.00
C ASP A 136 0.57 13.59 20.58
N SER A 137 0.00 13.45 19.38
CA SER A 137 -0.17 12.13 18.74
C SER A 137 1.19 11.44 18.57
N ILE A 138 1.30 10.19 19.04
CA ILE A 138 2.52 9.40 18.93
C ILE A 138 2.62 8.65 17.60
N ALA A 139 1.51 8.51 16.88
CA ALA A 139 1.41 7.75 15.65
C ALA A 139 0.76 8.57 14.54
N ALA A 140 1.21 8.36 13.29
CA ALA A 140 0.68 9.02 12.10
C ALA A 140 0.64 8.07 10.89
N VAL A 141 -0.25 8.35 9.94
CA VAL A 141 -0.33 7.66 8.65
C VAL A 141 0.33 8.50 7.55
N LEU A 142 1.11 7.86 6.68
CA LEU A 142 1.66 8.44 5.46
C LEU A 142 1.12 7.68 4.24
N PRO A 143 0.12 8.20 3.52
CA PRO A 143 -0.40 7.53 2.33
C PRO A 143 0.54 7.70 1.13
N MET A 144 0.82 6.59 0.44
CA MET A 144 1.57 6.55 -0.83
C MET A 144 0.86 7.37 -1.93
N ASP A 145 -0.46 7.52 -1.85
CA ASP A 145 -1.25 8.22 -2.86
C ASP A 145 -0.85 9.69 -3.04
N GLY A 146 -0.30 10.35 -2.01
CA GLY A 146 0.24 11.71 -2.15
C GLY A 146 1.43 11.80 -3.11
N PHE A 147 2.03 10.67 -3.48
CA PHE A 147 3.20 10.60 -4.35
C PHE A 147 2.85 10.18 -5.79
N HIS A 148 1.59 10.31 -6.20
CA HIS A 148 1.23 10.21 -7.62
C HIS A 148 1.97 11.26 -8.45
N LEU A 149 2.27 10.94 -9.70
CA LEU A 149 2.63 11.98 -10.66
C LEU A 149 1.43 12.90 -10.91
N TYR A 150 1.73 14.18 -11.10
CA TYR A 150 0.73 15.17 -11.46
C TYR A 150 0.13 14.88 -12.83
N ARG A 151 -1.14 15.22 -13.05
CA ARG A 151 -1.76 15.11 -14.39
C ARG A 151 -0.95 15.82 -15.46
N SER A 152 -0.33 16.96 -15.15
CA SER A 152 0.55 17.68 -16.07
C SER A 152 1.78 16.87 -16.48
N GLN A 153 2.33 16.06 -15.57
CA GLN A 153 3.43 15.14 -15.87
C GLN A 153 2.95 13.95 -16.69
N LEU A 154 1.77 13.39 -16.39
CA LEU A 154 1.17 12.33 -17.21
C LEU A 154 0.88 12.82 -18.64
N ASN A 155 0.41 14.06 -18.81
CA ASN A 155 0.19 14.70 -20.11
C ASN A 155 1.48 14.85 -20.94
N ALA A 156 2.64 14.88 -20.30
CA ALA A 156 3.93 15.04 -20.94
C ALA A 156 4.61 13.71 -21.30
N MET A 157 3.97 12.57 -21.00
CA MET A 157 4.47 11.24 -21.36
C MET A 157 4.25 10.95 -22.85
N GLU A 158 4.90 9.90 -23.35
CA GLU A 158 4.79 9.46 -24.76
C GLU A 158 3.36 9.07 -25.14
N ASP A 159 2.65 8.37 -24.24
CA ASP A 159 1.23 8.03 -24.38
C ASP A 159 0.43 8.56 -23.17
N PRO A 160 -0.06 9.82 -23.23
CA PRO A 160 -0.87 10.40 -22.16
C PRO A 160 -2.19 9.66 -21.92
N GLU A 161 -2.82 9.11 -22.96
CA GLU A 161 -4.10 8.41 -22.83
C GLU A 161 -3.92 7.13 -22.00
N GLU A 162 -2.88 6.34 -22.29
CA GLU A 162 -2.53 5.18 -21.48
C GLU A 162 -2.12 5.59 -20.05
N ALA A 163 -1.34 6.66 -19.89
CA ALA A 163 -0.93 7.18 -18.58
C ALA A 163 -2.11 7.55 -17.68
N HIS A 164 -3.13 8.22 -18.22
CA HIS A 164 -4.35 8.53 -17.47
C HIS A 164 -5.25 7.31 -17.25
N ALA A 165 -5.29 6.38 -18.22
CA ALA A 165 -6.06 5.14 -18.09
C ALA A 165 -5.50 4.23 -16.99
N ARG A 166 -4.17 4.12 -16.91
CA ARG A 166 -3.43 3.31 -15.94
C ARG A 166 -3.00 4.08 -14.70
N ARG A 167 -3.52 5.28 -14.45
CA ARG A 167 -3.18 6.04 -13.24
C ARG A 167 -3.52 5.22 -11.99
N GLY A 168 -2.50 5.02 -11.16
CA GLY A 168 -2.51 4.04 -10.07
C GLY A 168 -1.63 2.81 -10.34
N ALA A 169 -1.01 2.68 -11.52
CA ALA A 169 0.06 1.72 -11.80
C ALA A 169 1.40 2.22 -11.23
N PRO A 170 2.39 1.33 -10.93
CA PRO A 170 3.63 1.71 -10.26
C PRO A 170 4.40 2.87 -10.92
N TRP A 171 4.41 2.91 -12.26
CA TRP A 171 5.12 3.93 -13.04
C TRP A 171 4.39 5.28 -13.12
N THR A 172 3.17 5.37 -12.60
CA THR A 172 2.40 6.63 -12.50
C THR A 172 2.60 7.34 -11.16
N PHE A 173 3.52 6.84 -10.34
CA PHE A 173 3.96 7.44 -9.07
C PHE A 173 5.39 8.01 -9.21
N ASN A 174 5.77 8.84 -8.25
CA ASN A 174 7.12 9.34 -8.06
C ASN A 174 7.78 8.62 -6.86
N PRO A 175 8.34 7.41 -7.05
CA PRO A 175 8.97 6.67 -5.95
C PRO A 175 10.21 7.38 -5.40
N ASP A 176 10.93 8.16 -6.21
CA ASP A 176 12.06 8.97 -5.74
C ASP A 176 11.64 10.02 -4.70
N LEU A 177 10.47 10.65 -4.88
CA LEU A 177 9.94 11.61 -3.93
C LEU A 177 9.54 10.92 -2.60
N LEU A 178 8.89 9.76 -2.68
CA LEU A 178 8.57 8.96 -1.50
C LEU A 178 9.83 8.51 -0.77
N LEU A 179 10.85 8.01 -1.49
CA LEU A 179 12.11 7.58 -0.91
C LEU A 179 12.81 8.74 -0.17
N LYS A 180 12.87 9.93 -0.79
CA LYS A 180 13.41 11.15 -0.16
C LYS A 180 12.63 11.55 1.10
N CYS A 181 11.30 11.46 1.05
CA CYS A 181 10.44 11.72 2.20
C CYS A 181 10.76 10.78 3.38
N LEU A 182 10.85 9.47 3.12
CA LEU A 182 11.17 8.46 4.13
C LEU A 182 12.58 8.64 4.71
N TYR A 183 13.57 8.97 3.88
CA TYR A 183 14.91 9.31 4.37
C TYR A 183 14.92 10.57 5.24
N SER A 184 14.17 11.61 4.87
CA SER A 184 14.04 12.82 5.70
C SER A 184 13.41 12.47 7.05
N LEU A 185 12.34 11.68 7.05
CA LEU A 185 11.68 11.22 8.27
C LEU A 185 12.63 10.42 9.17
N ARG A 186 13.44 9.53 8.60
CA ARG A 186 14.42 8.71 9.33
C ARG A 186 15.57 9.54 9.92
N SER A 187 16.10 10.49 9.16
CA SER A 187 17.30 11.26 9.51
C SER A 187 17.02 12.49 10.36
N LYS A 188 15.95 13.23 10.05
CA LYS A 188 15.58 14.49 10.72
C LYS A 188 14.50 14.30 11.78
N GLY A 189 13.78 13.18 11.75
CA GLY A 189 12.66 12.93 12.65
C GLY A 189 11.38 13.68 12.28
N SER A 190 11.37 14.45 11.20
CA SER A 190 10.18 15.12 10.68
C SER A 190 10.20 15.32 9.17
N VAL A 191 9.00 15.47 8.59
CA VAL A 191 8.80 15.74 7.17
C VAL A 191 7.42 16.37 6.93
N ASN A 192 7.34 17.25 5.93
CA ASN A 192 6.07 17.63 5.29
C ASN A 192 5.94 16.78 4.02
N ALA A 193 4.83 16.07 3.90
CA ALA A 193 4.55 15.18 2.80
C ALA A 193 3.29 15.64 2.04
N PRO A 194 3.19 15.31 0.75
CA PRO A 194 1.97 15.55 0.00
C PRO A 194 0.85 14.60 0.46
N SER A 195 -0.39 15.08 0.43
CA SER A 195 -1.58 14.24 0.42
C SER A 195 -2.10 14.08 -1.01
N PHE A 196 -3.21 13.37 -1.19
CA PHE A 196 -3.91 13.27 -2.47
C PHE A 196 -5.37 13.68 -2.30
N ASP A 197 -5.77 14.73 -3.03
CA ASP A 197 -7.16 15.16 -3.06
C ASP A 197 -7.87 14.40 -4.20
N HIS A 198 -8.87 13.57 -3.90
CA HIS A 198 -9.62 12.82 -4.91
C HIS A 198 -10.62 13.68 -5.71
N GLY A 199 -11.05 14.82 -5.18
CA GLY A 199 -11.91 15.77 -5.87
C GLY A 199 -11.14 16.58 -6.92
N VAL A 200 -9.97 17.09 -6.55
CA VAL A 200 -9.03 17.69 -7.52
C VAL A 200 -8.46 16.59 -8.42
N GLY A 201 -8.06 15.47 -7.83
CA GLY A 201 -7.41 14.32 -8.45
C GLY A 201 -5.93 14.56 -8.75
N ASP A 202 -5.24 15.34 -7.92
CA ASP A 202 -3.78 15.53 -7.96
C ASP A 202 -3.23 15.64 -6.53
N PRO A 203 -1.91 15.44 -6.34
CA PRO A 203 -1.26 15.66 -5.05
C PRO A 203 -1.45 17.09 -4.51
N VAL A 204 -1.55 17.21 -3.18
CA VAL A 204 -1.53 18.48 -2.44
C VAL A 204 -0.27 18.56 -1.61
N GLU A 205 0.66 19.44 -1.99
CA GLU A 205 1.97 19.54 -1.35
C GLU A 205 1.91 20.06 0.08
N ASN A 206 2.79 19.53 0.94
CA ASN A 206 2.92 19.90 2.35
C ASN A 206 1.65 19.77 3.21
N ASP A 207 0.71 18.92 2.81
CA ASP A 207 -0.58 18.76 3.50
C ASP A 207 -0.48 17.85 4.74
N ILE A 208 0.51 16.95 4.78
CA ILE A 208 0.70 16.01 5.89
C ILE A 208 1.99 16.36 6.62
N PHE A 209 1.89 16.82 7.86
CA PHE A 209 3.05 17.02 8.73
C PHE A 209 3.27 15.83 9.66
N ILE A 210 4.44 15.19 9.54
CA ILE A 210 4.90 14.19 10.49
C ILE A 210 6.01 14.83 11.32
N GLY A 211 5.67 15.29 12.52
CA GLY A 211 6.60 15.91 13.47
C GLY A 211 7.41 14.95 14.35
N PRO A 212 8.36 15.46 15.16
CA PRO A 212 9.25 14.68 16.03
C PRO A 212 8.53 13.78 17.05
N LEU A 213 7.33 14.17 17.48
CA LEU A 213 6.53 13.45 18.47
C LEU A 213 5.90 12.16 17.93
N HIS A 214 5.63 12.08 16.62
CA HIS A 214 5.09 10.86 16.00
C HIS A 214 6.13 9.74 15.95
N LYS A 215 6.34 9.00 17.04
CA LYS A 215 7.33 7.91 17.11
C LYS A 215 7.01 6.76 16.17
N ILE A 216 5.73 6.54 15.85
CA ILE A 216 5.26 5.46 14.96
C ILE A 216 4.71 6.09 13.68
N VAL A 217 5.10 5.57 12.53
CA VAL A 217 4.57 6.00 11.24
C VAL A 217 4.17 4.78 10.42
N ILE A 218 2.89 4.71 10.06
CA ILE A 218 2.38 3.68 9.14
C ILE A 218 2.34 4.28 7.74
N VAL A 219 3.18 3.78 6.85
CA VAL A 219 3.19 4.13 5.43
C VAL A 219 2.32 3.12 4.71
N GLU A 220 1.26 3.55 4.02
CA GLU A 220 0.32 2.64 3.37
C GLU A 220 0.26 2.86 1.85
N GLY A 221 0.19 1.79 1.07
CA GLY A 221 0.16 1.87 -0.39
C GLY A 221 0.19 0.52 -1.10
N ASN A 222 -0.11 0.50 -2.41
CA ASN A 222 -0.20 -0.76 -3.17
C ASN A 222 1.17 -1.37 -3.50
N TYR A 223 2.22 -0.55 -3.62
CA TYR A 223 3.51 -0.96 -4.21
C TYR A 223 4.70 -0.87 -3.25
N LEU A 224 4.46 -0.65 -1.96
CA LEU A 224 5.52 -0.44 -0.98
C LEU A 224 6.50 -1.61 -0.86
N PHE A 225 6.09 -2.82 -1.24
CA PHE A 225 6.92 -4.04 -1.20
C PHE A 225 7.34 -4.54 -2.58
N LEU A 226 7.18 -3.74 -3.63
CA LEU A 226 7.68 -4.11 -4.95
C LEU A 226 9.21 -4.14 -4.93
N GLU A 227 9.82 -5.24 -5.37
CA GLU A 227 11.28 -5.45 -5.33
C GLU A 227 12.00 -4.96 -6.61
N GLU A 228 11.48 -3.90 -7.24
CA GLU A 228 11.97 -3.38 -8.51
C GLU A 228 12.35 -1.89 -8.41
N GLY A 229 13.51 -1.53 -8.96
CA GLY A 229 14.00 -0.14 -8.99
C GLY A 229 13.99 0.53 -7.60
N VAL A 230 13.55 1.78 -7.57
CA VAL A 230 13.47 2.61 -6.35
C VAL A 230 12.51 2.03 -5.29
N TRP A 231 11.51 1.22 -5.70
CA TRP A 231 10.59 0.57 -4.76
C TRP A 231 11.29 -0.43 -3.85
N LYS A 232 12.34 -1.09 -4.34
CA LYS A 232 13.17 -1.97 -3.53
C LYS A 232 13.86 -1.20 -2.40
N ASP A 233 14.35 0.01 -2.69
CA ASP A 233 14.99 0.88 -1.71
C ASP A 233 13.97 1.36 -0.67
N ILE A 234 12.75 1.73 -1.10
CA ILE A 234 11.63 2.05 -0.20
C ILE A 234 11.32 0.86 0.72
N CYS A 235 11.17 -0.34 0.16
CA CYS A 235 10.89 -1.56 0.90
C CYS A 235 11.96 -1.86 1.97
N SER A 236 13.21 -1.44 1.75
CA SER A 236 14.31 -1.62 2.71
C SER A 236 14.27 -0.66 3.90
N ILE A 237 13.50 0.43 3.82
CA ILE A 237 13.41 1.43 4.91
C ILE A 237 12.52 0.95 6.06
N PHE A 238 11.52 0.11 5.80
CA PHE A 238 10.55 -0.29 6.81
C PHE A 238 11.15 -1.16 7.91
N ASP A 239 10.87 -0.83 9.17
CA ASP A 239 11.25 -1.63 10.34
C ASP A 239 10.37 -2.90 10.42
N GLU A 240 9.13 -2.78 9.95
CA GLU A 240 8.14 -3.85 9.89
C GLU A 240 7.26 -3.72 8.66
N LYS A 241 6.82 -4.87 8.12
CA LYS A 241 6.03 -4.95 6.88
C LYS A 241 4.75 -5.73 7.14
N TRP A 242 3.62 -5.09 6.86
CA TRP A 242 2.29 -5.65 6.95
C TRP A 242 1.69 -5.76 5.56
N PHE A 243 1.16 -6.93 5.22
CA PHE A 243 0.49 -7.15 3.94
C PHE A 243 -0.92 -7.70 4.15
N ILE A 244 -1.92 -6.96 3.67
CA ILE A 244 -3.29 -7.42 3.63
C ILE A 244 -3.46 -8.36 2.44
N ASP A 245 -3.54 -9.64 2.74
CA ASP A 245 -3.82 -10.70 1.78
C ASP A 245 -5.33 -10.98 1.75
N ILE A 246 -5.94 -10.62 0.63
CA ILE A 246 -7.34 -10.90 0.33
C ILE A 246 -7.46 -11.43 -1.09
N ASP A 247 -8.52 -12.19 -1.31
CA ASP A 247 -8.92 -12.62 -2.64
C ASP A 247 -9.04 -11.43 -3.61
N LEU A 248 -8.35 -11.54 -4.75
CA LEU A 248 -8.25 -10.44 -5.73
C LEU A 248 -9.61 -10.09 -6.32
N ASP A 249 -10.45 -11.08 -6.63
CA ASP A 249 -11.77 -10.85 -7.20
C ASP A 249 -12.65 -10.06 -6.21
N SER A 250 -12.60 -10.45 -4.94
CA SER A 250 -13.27 -9.74 -3.84
C SER A 250 -12.74 -8.30 -3.67
N SER A 251 -11.42 -8.10 -3.80
CA SER A 251 -10.78 -6.79 -3.75
C SER A 251 -11.26 -5.88 -4.88
N MET A 252 -11.28 -6.43 -6.09
CA MET A 252 -11.64 -5.74 -7.32
C MET A 252 -13.13 -5.38 -7.35
N GLU A 253 -14.01 -6.24 -6.85
CA GLU A 253 -15.44 -5.91 -6.69
C GLU A 253 -15.65 -4.69 -5.77
N ARG A 254 -14.86 -4.58 -4.69
CA ARG A 254 -14.92 -3.41 -3.78
C ARG A 254 -14.44 -2.14 -4.47
N VAL A 255 -13.40 -2.21 -5.30
CA VAL A 255 -12.90 -1.07 -6.07
C VAL A 255 -13.96 -0.62 -7.08
N LEU A 256 -14.57 -1.56 -7.80
CA LEU A 256 -15.65 -1.27 -8.74
C LEU A 256 -16.81 -0.53 -8.05
N LYS A 257 -17.29 -1.07 -6.93
CA LYS A 257 -18.36 -0.44 -6.12
C LYS A 257 -17.99 0.98 -5.71
N ARG A 258 -16.74 1.20 -5.30
CA ARG A 258 -16.23 2.53 -4.94
C ARG A 258 -16.21 3.48 -6.11
N HIS A 259 -15.71 3.05 -7.27
CA HIS A 259 -15.69 3.89 -8.48
C HIS A 259 -17.10 4.34 -8.88
N ILE A 260 -18.07 3.43 -8.85
CA ILE A 260 -19.48 3.74 -9.11
C ILE A 260 -20.01 4.73 -8.07
N ALA A 261 -19.74 4.50 -6.76
CA ALA A 261 -20.16 5.41 -5.69
C ALA A 261 -19.56 6.82 -5.82
N THR A 262 -18.35 6.95 -6.37
CA THR A 262 -17.71 8.24 -6.67
C THR A 262 -18.18 8.88 -7.99
N GLY A 263 -19.23 8.33 -8.62
CA GLY A 263 -19.86 8.90 -9.81
C GLY A 263 -19.20 8.52 -11.14
N LYS A 264 -18.28 7.54 -11.18
CA LYS A 264 -17.75 7.05 -12.44
C LYS A 264 -18.77 6.15 -13.13
N GLU A 265 -18.92 6.33 -14.44
CA GLU A 265 -19.78 5.47 -15.28
C GLU A 265 -19.32 3.99 -15.18
N PRO A 266 -20.25 3.02 -15.06
CA PRO A 266 -19.91 1.62 -14.83
C PRO A 266 -18.95 0.99 -15.85
N GLY A 267 -19.06 1.33 -17.14
CA GLY A 267 -18.11 0.92 -18.16
C GLY A 267 -16.70 1.41 -17.85
N VAL A 268 -16.52 2.71 -17.60
CA VAL A 268 -15.23 3.32 -17.19
C VAL A 268 -14.71 2.76 -15.87
N ALA A 269 -15.60 2.46 -14.92
CA ALA A 269 -15.23 1.85 -13.65
C ALA A 269 -14.68 0.44 -13.85
N LYS A 270 -15.26 -0.36 -14.76
CA LYS A 270 -14.79 -1.71 -15.10
C LYS A 270 -13.45 -1.73 -15.82
N TRP A 271 -13.10 -0.69 -16.59
CA TRP A 271 -11.77 -0.57 -17.21
C TRP A 271 -10.65 -0.28 -16.21
N ARG A 272 -11.00 0.17 -14.99
CA ARG A 272 -10.05 0.60 -13.95
C ARG A 272 -9.85 -0.44 -12.84
N VAL A 273 -10.43 -1.62 -13.01
CA VAL A 273 -10.43 -2.74 -12.07
C VAL A 273 -9.84 -3.96 -12.76
#